data_AF-A0AAN7QGJ3-F1
#
_entry.id   AF-A0AAN7QGJ3-F1
#
_cell.length_a   1.000
_cell.length_b   1.000
_cell.length_c   1.000
_cell.angle_alpha   90.00
_cell.angle_beta   90.00
_cell.angle_gamma   90.00
#
_symmetry.space_group_name_H-M   'P 1'
#
loop_
_entity.id
_entity.type
_entity.pdbx_description
1 polymer ?
#
loop_
_entity_poly.entity_id
_entity_poly.type
_entity_poly.pdbx_seq_one_letter_code
_entity_poly.pdbx_strand_id
1 'polypeptide(L)'
;MFFDRTPTTATSQGPPLAERITDDPVITKTTQSTVTLAYQANIAGYWQNVTVVWLKNLMNHSLCITVDSRDGDFHYTCKVDLKPWHFWSKKGYKSFEVESRRKVDVYWDLRSAKFPSGSPEPCADFYVALVSDEEVVLLLGDYKKKAYKRTKSRPALVEAVLFYKKENVFGKRSFSTRARLDEMAKKEHEITVEGSTSGPRDPEMWVSVDGIVVVHVRNLHWKFRGNQTVMVGKTQVHVYWDVHDWLFKSPPGSGHGLFIFKPEPADSQSDREGSGRGGGENSQNSAGSSYYPAQSGFPNPEFCLFLYAWKVD
;
A
#
# COMPACT_ATOMS: atom_id res chain seq x y z
N MET A 1 6.49 -53.39 -58.80
CA MET A 1 5.70 -52.18 -58.45
C MET A 1 6.13 -51.77 -57.06
N PHE A 2 6.63 -50.54 -56.98
CA PHE A 2 7.14 -49.86 -55.80
C PHE A 2 6.03 -49.63 -54.77
N PHE A 3 6.38 -49.60 -53.48
CA PHE A 3 6.17 -48.45 -52.59
C PHE A 3 6.94 -48.65 -51.28
N ASP A 4 8.02 -47.90 -51.15
CA ASP A 4 8.69 -47.60 -49.88
C ASP A 4 7.74 -46.85 -48.95
N ARG A 5 7.77 -47.19 -47.66
CA ARG A 5 7.12 -46.43 -46.59
C ARG A 5 8.06 -45.31 -46.12
N THR A 6 7.83 -44.09 -46.61
CA THR A 6 8.28 -42.87 -45.94
C THR A 6 7.12 -42.28 -45.12
N PRO A 7 7.29 -42.00 -43.82
CA PRO A 7 6.33 -41.18 -43.09
C PRO A 7 6.58 -39.70 -43.39
N THR A 8 5.56 -39.03 -43.94
CA THR A 8 5.53 -37.59 -44.19
C THR A 8 5.46 -36.83 -42.86
N THR A 9 6.40 -35.92 -42.66
CA THR A 9 6.44 -34.91 -41.61
C THR A 9 5.26 -33.97 -41.76
N ALA A 10 4.30 -34.01 -40.82
CA ALA A 10 3.31 -32.96 -40.65
C ALA A 10 3.86 -31.91 -39.69
N THR A 11 4.20 -30.74 -40.24
CA THR A 11 4.63 -29.54 -39.53
C THR A 11 3.49 -29.02 -38.67
N SER A 12 3.51 -29.32 -37.38
CA SER A 12 2.65 -28.67 -36.38
C SER A 12 3.09 -27.22 -36.21
N GLN A 13 2.38 -26.30 -36.86
CA GLN A 13 2.45 -24.88 -36.52
C GLN A 13 1.79 -24.71 -35.14
N GLY A 14 2.62 -24.46 -34.13
CA GLY A 14 2.15 -24.06 -32.81
C GLY A 14 1.40 -22.72 -32.85
N PRO A 15 0.46 -22.48 -31.93
CA PRO A 15 -0.28 -21.23 -31.88
C PRO A 15 0.64 -20.03 -31.60
N PRO A 16 0.28 -18.82 -32.06
CA PRO A 16 1.15 -17.65 -32.04
C PRO A 16 1.45 -17.17 -30.61
N LEU A 17 2.66 -16.63 -30.47
CA LEU A 17 3.31 -16.14 -29.26
C LEU A 17 2.58 -14.94 -28.64
N ALA A 18 1.48 -15.17 -27.93
CA ALA A 18 0.78 -14.15 -27.16
C ALA A 18 0.00 -14.71 -25.96
N GLU A 19 0.59 -15.65 -25.21
CA GLU A 19 0.13 -16.02 -23.86
C GLU A 19 1.36 -16.32 -22.99
N ARG A 20 2.04 -15.27 -22.57
CA ARG A 20 2.94 -15.31 -21.41
C ARG A 20 2.85 -14.00 -20.69
N ILE A 21 2.00 -13.96 -19.67
CA ILE A 21 2.19 -13.32 -18.36
C ILE A 21 1.02 -13.81 -17.49
N THR A 22 1.31 -14.02 -16.20
CA THR A 22 0.50 -14.63 -15.14
C THR A 22 0.31 -16.15 -15.17
N ASP A 23 1.43 -16.90 -15.13
CA ASP A 23 1.47 -18.06 -14.22
C ASP A 23 1.52 -17.51 -12.78
N ASP A 24 0.34 -17.27 -12.19
CA ASP A 24 0.25 -17.23 -10.73
C ASP A 24 0.58 -18.64 -10.23
N PRO A 25 1.56 -18.82 -9.33
CA PRO A 25 1.78 -20.14 -8.75
C PRO A 25 0.49 -20.55 -8.04
N VAL A 26 -0.01 -21.74 -8.38
CA VAL A 26 -1.03 -22.46 -7.62
C VAL A 26 -0.44 -22.75 -6.24
N ILE A 27 -0.46 -21.74 -5.37
CA ILE A 27 -0.08 -21.83 -3.97
C ILE A 27 -1.29 -22.45 -3.27
N THR A 28 -1.11 -23.70 -2.84
CA THR A 28 -1.90 -24.34 -1.80
C THR A 28 -2.38 -23.31 -0.77
N LYS A 29 -3.71 -23.22 -0.58
CA LYS A 29 -4.42 -22.29 0.32
C LYS A 29 -3.73 -22.22 1.70
N THR A 30 -2.75 -21.35 1.82
CA THR A 30 -2.13 -20.96 3.07
C THR A 30 -2.56 -19.53 3.28
N THR A 31 -3.23 -19.27 4.39
CA THR A 31 -3.71 -17.95 4.79
C THR A 31 -2.50 -17.02 4.96
N GLN A 32 -2.10 -16.34 3.89
CA GLN A 32 -0.96 -15.44 3.87
C GLN A 32 -1.47 -14.00 4.01
N SER A 33 -1.15 -13.37 5.15
CA SER A 33 -1.48 -11.96 5.36
C SER A 33 -0.36 -11.09 4.81
N THR A 34 -0.75 -10.06 4.06
CA THR A 34 0.18 -9.13 3.41
C THR A 34 -0.22 -7.69 3.70
N VAL A 35 0.78 -6.84 3.85
CA VAL A 35 0.65 -5.38 3.85
C VAL A 35 1.63 -4.84 2.81
N THR A 36 1.11 -4.21 1.77
CA THR A 36 1.87 -3.55 0.71
C THR A 36 1.75 -2.04 0.90
N LEU A 37 2.88 -1.34 0.90
CA LEU A 37 2.98 0.10 1.04
C LEU A 37 3.76 0.62 -0.17
N ALA A 38 3.26 1.62 -0.87
CA ALA A 38 4.02 2.29 -1.93
C ALA A 38 4.29 3.75 -1.53
N TYR A 39 5.57 4.10 -1.58
CA TYR A 39 6.08 5.40 -1.24
C TYR A 39 6.66 6.06 -2.49
N GLN A 40 6.55 7.38 -2.56
CA GLN A 40 7.39 8.19 -3.42
C GLN A 40 8.54 8.71 -2.57
N ALA A 41 9.78 8.37 -2.94
CA ALA A 41 10.98 8.80 -2.21
C ALA A 41 11.96 9.49 -3.16
N ASN A 42 12.63 10.54 -2.67
CA ASN A 42 13.71 11.18 -3.42
C ASN A 42 15.00 10.39 -3.21
N ILE A 43 15.47 9.70 -4.25
CA ILE A 43 16.67 8.88 -4.24
C ILE A 43 17.66 9.50 -5.23
N ALA A 44 18.78 10.01 -4.71
CA ALA A 44 19.83 10.69 -5.48
C ALA A 44 19.30 11.81 -6.40
N GLY A 45 18.32 12.60 -5.91
CA GLY A 45 17.73 13.72 -6.65
C GLY A 45 16.53 13.37 -7.53
N TYR A 46 16.15 12.10 -7.61
CA TYR A 46 15.04 11.64 -8.46
C TYR A 46 13.92 11.03 -7.63
N TRP A 47 12.68 11.38 -7.94
CA TRP A 47 11.50 10.74 -7.37
C TRP A 47 11.33 9.34 -7.94
N GLN A 48 11.33 8.34 -7.07
CA GLN A 48 11.16 6.93 -7.42
C GLN A 48 10.10 6.28 -6.53
N ASN A 49 9.41 5.30 -7.10
CA ASN A 49 8.47 4.47 -6.35
C ASN A 49 9.25 3.43 -5.55
N VAL A 50 8.99 3.39 -4.26
CA VAL A 50 9.52 2.39 -3.33
C VAL A 50 8.35 1.59 -2.78
N THR A 51 8.27 0.32 -3.16
CA THR A 51 7.26 -0.60 -2.66
C THR A 51 7.83 -1.41 -1.51
N VAL A 52 7.14 -1.42 -0.37
CA VAL A 52 7.46 -2.20 0.82
C VAL A 52 6.35 -3.20 1.06
N VAL A 53 6.70 -4.49 1.10
CA VAL A 53 5.77 -5.59 1.34
C VAL A 53 6.16 -6.31 2.61
N TRP A 54 5.27 -6.28 3.59
CA TRP A 54 5.30 -7.18 4.74
C TRP A 54 4.43 -8.38 4.44
N LEU A 55 5.00 -9.57 4.63
CA LEU A 55 4.31 -10.84 4.43
C LEU A 55 4.42 -11.69 5.69
N LYS A 56 3.31 -12.31 6.07
CA LYS A 56 3.23 -13.32 7.12
C LYS A 56 2.62 -14.58 6.57
N ASN A 57 3.34 -15.69 6.71
CA ASN A 57 2.80 -17.03 6.55
C ASN A 57 2.79 -17.75 7.90
N LEU A 58 2.40 -19.02 7.92
CA LEU A 58 2.30 -19.82 9.14
C LEU A 58 3.62 -19.91 9.93
N MET A 59 4.77 -19.79 9.25
CA MET A 59 6.08 -20.11 9.82
C MET A 59 6.99 -18.89 9.99
N ASN A 60 6.75 -17.80 9.29
CA ASN A 60 7.62 -16.64 9.30
C ASN A 60 6.93 -15.33 8.91
N HIS A 61 7.61 -14.24 9.26
CA HIS A 61 7.40 -12.94 8.66
C HIS A 61 8.51 -12.70 7.65
N SER A 62 8.25 -11.89 6.64
CA SER A 62 9.28 -11.41 5.71
C SER A 62 8.98 -9.98 5.30
N LEU A 63 10.04 -9.29 4.94
CA LEU A 63 10.02 -7.93 4.42
C LEU A 63 10.63 -7.96 3.02
N CYS A 64 9.97 -7.35 2.06
CA CYS A 64 10.48 -7.12 0.73
C CYS A 64 10.42 -5.63 0.43
N ILE A 65 11.53 -5.06 -0.04
CA ILE A 65 11.60 -3.68 -0.51
C ILE A 65 11.97 -3.73 -1.98
N THR A 66 11.20 -3.03 -2.79
CA THR A 66 11.40 -2.93 -4.23
C THR A 66 11.51 -1.45 -4.60
N VAL A 67 12.52 -1.10 -5.36
CA VAL A 67 12.70 0.25 -5.92
C VAL A 67 12.53 0.15 -7.42
N ASP A 68 11.56 0.87 -7.96
CA ASP A 68 11.29 0.89 -9.39
C ASP A 68 12.32 1.76 -10.10
N SER A 69 12.84 1.26 -11.23
CA SER A 69 13.68 2.07 -12.12
C SER A 69 12.85 3.19 -12.76
N ARG A 70 13.53 4.28 -13.13
CA ARG A 70 12.87 5.44 -13.75
C ARG A 70 12.20 5.13 -15.08
N ASP A 71 12.78 4.21 -15.86
CA ASP A 71 12.27 3.82 -17.17
C ASP A 71 11.20 2.71 -17.07
N GLY A 72 10.96 2.17 -15.87
CA GLY A 72 9.94 1.14 -15.62
C GLY A 72 10.34 -0.29 -16.03
N ASP A 73 11.49 -0.45 -16.70
CA ASP A 73 11.94 -1.74 -17.25
C ASP A 73 12.51 -2.69 -16.19
N PHE A 74 13.02 -2.14 -15.09
CA PHE A 74 13.68 -2.91 -14.03
C PHE A 74 13.17 -2.52 -12.64
N HIS A 75 13.27 -3.47 -11.72
CA HIS A 75 13.00 -3.26 -10.31
C HIS A 75 14.11 -3.88 -9.45
N TYR A 76 14.53 -3.17 -8.41
CA TYR A 76 15.60 -3.60 -7.53
C TYR A 76 15.04 -4.10 -6.20
N THR A 77 15.33 -5.34 -5.85
CA THR A 77 14.65 -6.01 -4.73
C THR A 77 15.61 -6.39 -3.58
N CYS A 78 15.24 -5.97 -2.37
CA CYS A 78 15.82 -6.39 -1.10
C CYS A 78 14.80 -7.19 -0.29
N LYS A 79 15.01 -8.50 -0.18
CA LYS A 79 14.19 -9.40 0.64
C LYS A 79 14.91 -9.79 1.94
N VAL A 80 14.18 -9.76 3.05
CA VAL A 80 14.62 -10.11 4.40
C VAL A 80 13.62 -11.12 4.99
N ASP A 81 14.09 -12.35 5.22
CA ASP A 81 13.26 -13.39 5.85
C ASP A 81 13.50 -13.45 7.36
N LEU A 82 12.42 -13.27 8.16
CA LEU A 82 12.46 -13.30 9.62
C LEU A 82 12.11 -14.71 10.10
N LYS A 83 13.08 -15.62 10.03
CA LYS A 83 12.91 -16.99 10.51
C LYS A 83 12.87 -17.02 12.05
N PRO A 84 11.98 -17.83 12.67
CA PRO A 84 11.84 -17.88 14.13
C PRO A 84 13.13 -18.27 14.87
N TRP A 85 13.92 -19.17 14.28
CA TRP A 85 15.08 -19.81 14.93
C TRP A 85 16.44 -19.19 14.55
N HIS A 86 16.47 -18.25 13.60
CA HIS A 86 17.70 -17.56 13.19
C HIS A 86 17.60 -16.07 13.52
N PHE A 87 18.17 -15.66 14.67
CA PHE A 87 18.19 -14.26 15.09
C PHE A 87 19.06 -13.36 14.19
N TRP A 88 19.94 -13.96 13.39
CA TRP A 88 20.92 -13.25 12.56
C TRP A 88 20.31 -12.45 11.42
N SER A 89 19.16 -12.87 10.87
CA SER A 89 18.50 -12.13 9.78
C SER A 89 17.66 -10.95 10.25
N LYS A 90 17.35 -10.87 11.56
CA LYS A 90 16.48 -9.82 12.13
C LYS A 90 17.17 -8.46 12.25
N LYS A 91 18.49 -8.37 12.05
CA LYS A 91 19.22 -7.09 11.97
C LYS A 91 20.30 -7.21 10.91
N GLY A 92 20.41 -6.22 10.05
CA GLY A 92 21.39 -6.27 8.99
C GLY A 92 21.44 -5.01 8.14
N TYR A 93 22.20 -5.13 7.06
CA TYR A 93 22.16 -4.19 5.96
C TYR A 93 22.37 -4.95 4.65
N LYS A 94 21.86 -4.40 3.55
CA LYS A 94 22.06 -4.91 2.18
C LYS A 94 22.18 -3.71 1.25
N SER A 95 23.12 -3.80 0.32
CA SER A 95 23.34 -2.76 -0.70
C SER A 95 22.95 -3.30 -2.06
N PHE A 96 22.40 -2.43 -2.90
CA PHE A 96 22.23 -2.69 -4.33
C PHE A 96 22.43 -1.39 -5.10
N GLU A 97 22.73 -1.51 -6.40
CA GLU A 97 22.87 -0.37 -7.28
C GLU A 97 21.60 -0.20 -8.11
N VAL A 98 21.08 1.03 -8.13
CA VAL A 98 19.98 1.47 -8.99
C VAL A 98 20.57 2.18 -10.20
N GLU A 99 20.11 1.82 -11.41
CA GLU A 99 20.53 2.41 -12.69
C GLU A 99 22.05 2.40 -12.89
N SER A 100 22.73 1.36 -12.39
CA SER A 100 24.17 1.09 -12.54
C SER A 100 25.12 2.20 -12.05
N ARG A 101 24.63 3.16 -11.24
CA ARG A 101 25.43 4.28 -10.70
C ARG A 101 25.00 4.78 -9.33
N ARG A 102 23.80 4.44 -8.84
CA ARG A 102 23.27 4.96 -7.57
C ARG A 102 23.24 3.86 -6.54
N LYS A 103 24.11 3.97 -5.53
CA LYS A 103 24.13 3.02 -4.42
C LYS A 103 22.95 3.29 -3.49
N VAL A 104 22.16 2.25 -3.22
CA VAL A 104 21.09 2.27 -2.24
C VAL A 104 21.40 1.24 -1.17
N ASP A 105 21.47 1.70 0.07
CA ASP A 105 21.72 0.86 1.24
C ASP A 105 20.43 0.71 2.05
N VAL A 106 20.02 -0.54 2.27
CA VAL A 106 18.90 -0.89 3.15
C VAL A 106 19.47 -1.33 4.50
N TYR A 107 19.04 -0.70 5.58
CA TYR A 107 19.37 -1.09 6.96
C TYR A 107 18.09 -1.50 7.69
N TRP A 108 18.17 -2.53 8.53
CA TRP A 108 17.03 -2.93 9.36
C TRP A 108 17.47 -3.42 10.74
N ASP A 109 16.62 -3.18 11.74
CA ASP A 109 16.65 -3.84 13.04
C ASP A 109 15.21 -4.16 13.46
N LEU A 110 14.88 -5.45 13.35
CA LEU A 110 13.57 -6.07 13.60
C LEU A 110 13.66 -7.05 14.79
N ARG A 111 14.75 -7.01 15.57
CA ARG A 111 14.97 -7.95 16.68
C ARG A 111 13.95 -7.81 17.81
N SER A 112 13.49 -6.58 18.05
CA SER A 112 12.52 -6.24 19.08
C SER A 112 11.13 -5.91 18.51
N ALA A 113 10.94 -6.10 17.20
CA ALA A 113 9.72 -5.72 16.50
C ALA A 113 8.50 -6.41 17.09
N LYS A 114 7.48 -5.62 17.42
CA LYS A 114 6.19 -6.11 17.94
C LYS A 114 5.20 -6.23 16.79
N PHE A 115 4.62 -7.42 16.63
CA PHE A 115 3.60 -7.68 15.61
C PHE A 115 2.24 -7.83 16.29
N PRO A 116 1.24 -7.01 15.92
CA PRO A 116 -0.14 -7.25 16.35
C PRO A 116 -0.60 -8.65 15.94
N SER A 117 -1.57 -9.21 16.67
CA SER A 117 -2.13 -10.52 16.31
C SER A 117 -2.64 -10.50 14.86
N GLY A 118 -2.33 -11.54 14.09
CA GLY A 118 -2.71 -11.60 12.67
C GLY A 118 -1.90 -10.73 11.69
N SER A 119 -1.46 -9.52 12.08
CA SER A 119 -0.78 -8.56 11.19
C SER A 119 0.63 -9.01 10.75
N PRO A 120 1.02 -8.81 9.48
CA PRO A 120 2.38 -9.01 8.99
C PRO A 120 3.28 -7.78 9.22
N GLU A 121 2.70 -6.58 9.36
CA GLU A 121 3.42 -5.33 9.60
C GLU A 121 3.67 -5.14 11.11
N PRO A 122 4.91 -4.84 11.54
CA PRO A 122 5.20 -4.54 12.93
C PRO A 122 4.67 -3.15 13.35
N CYS A 123 4.24 -3.01 14.60
CA CYS A 123 3.63 -1.80 15.13
C CYS A 123 4.56 -0.96 16.01
N ALA A 124 5.65 -1.52 16.53
CA ALA A 124 6.57 -0.85 17.45
C ALA A 124 7.93 -1.58 17.55
N ASP A 125 8.90 -0.88 18.14
CA ASP A 125 10.23 -1.36 18.49
C ASP A 125 11.10 -1.83 17.31
N PHE A 126 11.05 -1.11 16.18
CA PHE A 126 11.82 -1.46 14.99
C PHE A 126 12.25 -0.27 14.15
N TYR A 127 13.18 -0.50 13.22
CA TYR A 127 13.36 0.38 12.06
C TYR A 127 13.71 -0.39 10.78
N VAL A 128 13.34 0.21 9.65
CA VAL A 128 13.85 -0.09 8.32
C VAL A 128 14.21 1.24 7.67
N ALA A 129 15.44 1.39 7.19
CA ALA A 129 15.95 2.63 6.63
C ALA A 129 16.53 2.38 5.24
N LEU A 130 16.06 3.14 4.25
CA LEU A 130 16.65 3.23 2.93
C LEU A 130 17.57 4.45 2.91
N VAL A 131 18.80 4.28 2.43
CA VAL A 131 19.84 5.31 2.45
C VAL A 131 20.42 5.49 1.05
N SER A 132 20.57 6.73 0.63
CA SER A 132 21.23 7.13 -0.61
C SER A 132 21.92 8.48 -0.40
N ASP A 133 23.13 8.67 -0.94
CA ASP A 133 23.91 9.91 -0.82
C ASP A 133 24.00 10.50 0.60
N GLU A 134 24.28 9.63 1.58
CA GLU A 134 24.36 9.98 3.01
C GLU A 134 23.07 10.55 3.63
N GLU A 135 21.93 10.40 2.93
CA GLU A 135 20.60 10.74 3.40
C GLU A 135 19.76 9.48 3.66
N VAL A 136 18.98 9.49 4.74
CA VAL A 136 17.92 8.50 4.96
C VAL A 136 16.67 8.95 4.19
N VAL A 137 16.48 8.36 3.01
CA VAL A 137 15.44 8.72 2.03
C VAL A 137 14.08 8.10 2.33
N LEU A 138 14.05 6.98 3.07
CA LEU A 138 12.83 6.38 3.62
C LEU A 138 13.14 5.77 4.98
N LEU A 139 12.30 6.06 5.98
CA LEU A 139 12.45 5.51 7.34
C LEU A 139 11.11 4.99 7.86
N LEU A 140 11.05 3.69 8.12
CA LEU A 140 9.92 3.01 8.75
C LEU A 140 10.25 2.69 10.21
N GLY A 141 9.22 2.67 11.06
CA GLY A 141 9.31 2.31 12.48
C GLY A 141 9.64 3.48 13.42
N ASP A 142 9.65 3.18 14.70
CA ASP A 142 9.77 4.12 15.82
C ASP A 142 11.22 4.28 16.33
N TYR A 143 12.15 3.39 15.95
CA TYR A 143 13.57 3.45 16.33
C TYR A 143 14.40 4.46 15.52
N LYS A 144 13.85 5.66 15.26
CA LYS A 144 14.49 6.69 14.43
C LYS A 144 15.93 7.03 14.89
N LYS A 145 16.13 7.27 16.19
CA LYS A 145 17.47 7.59 16.74
C LYS A 145 18.48 6.47 16.52
N LYS A 146 18.06 5.20 16.62
CA LYS A 146 18.94 4.04 16.37
C LYS A 146 19.26 3.91 14.89
N ALA A 147 18.30 4.18 14.01
CA ALA A 147 18.50 4.18 12.56
C ALA A 147 19.58 5.20 12.17
N TYR A 148 19.40 6.48 12.50
CA TYR A 148 20.37 7.53 12.16
C TYR A 148 21.77 7.27 12.74
N LYS A 149 21.85 6.78 14.00
CA LYS A 149 23.14 6.41 14.60
C LYS A 149 23.82 5.26 13.83
N ARG A 150 23.05 4.29 13.34
CA ARG A 150 23.58 3.13 12.62
C ARG A 150 24.04 3.48 11.21
N THR A 151 23.26 4.29 10.50
CA THR A 151 23.53 4.68 9.11
C THR A 151 24.61 5.75 9.02
N LYS A 152 24.77 6.58 10.08
CA LYS A 152 25.59 7.80 10.07
C LYS A 152 25.15 8.80 8.99
N SER A 153 23.90 8.71 8.60
CA SER A 153 23.28 9.52 7.55
C SER A 153 22.37 10.56 8.17
N ARG A 154 22.18 11.68 7.48
CA ARG A 154 21.24 12.72 7.90
C ARG A 154 19.81 12.39 7.44
N PRO A 155 18.77 13.02 8.02
CA PRO A 155 17.44 13.01 7.42
C PRO A 155 17.48 13.60 6.00
N ALA A 156 16.66 13.06 5.10
CA ALA A 156 16.43 13.67 3.79
C ALA A 156 15.81 15.06 3.93
N LEU A 157 16.07 15.93 2.95
CA LEU A 157 15.48 17.28 2.92
C LEU A 157 13.97 17.24 2.67
N VAL A 158 13.51 16.22 1.95
CA VAL A 158 12.10 15.96 1.67
C VAL A 158 11.77 14.56 2.16
N GLU A 159 10.73 14.43 2.97
CA GLU A 159 10.28 13.12 3.48
C GLU A 159 9.62 12.32 2.36
N ALA A 160 9.79 10.99 2.40
CA ALA A 160 9.05 10.10 1.51
C ALA A 160 7.54 10.16 1.80
N VAL A 161 6.74 10.16 0.74
CA VAL A 161 5.28 10.28 0.81
C VAL A 161 4.65 8.90 0.59
N LEU A 162 3.89 8.41 1.58
CA LEU A 162 3.08 7.20 1.43
C LEU A 162 1.80 7.55 0.67
N PHE A 163 1.59 6.94 -0.50
CA PHE A 163 0.40 7.21 -1.30
C PHE A 163 -0.49 5.98 -1.52
N TYR A 164 0.01 4.79 -1.17
CA TYR A 164 -0.75 3.56 -1.36
C TYR A 164 -0.50 2.61 -0.21
N LYS A 165 -1.58 2.10 0.39
CA LYS A 165 -1.57 0.97 1.31
C LYS A 165 -2.56 -0.08 0.83
N LYS A 166 -2.13 -1.33 0.74
CA LYS A 166 -3.01 -2.49 0.51
C LYS A 166 -2.79 -3.54 1.57
N GLU A 167 -3.86 -4.03 2.16
CA GLU A 167 -3.79 -5.06 3.19
C GLU A 167 -4.70 -6.24 2.88
N ASN A 168 -4.20 -7.45 3.11
CA ASN A 168 -4.99 -8.68 3.13
C ASN A 168 -5.09 -9.15 4.58
N VAL A 169 -6.25 -8.91 5.17
CA VAL A 169 -6.56 -9.27 6.56
C VAL A 169 -7.53 -10.44 6.59
N PHE A 170 -7.40 -11.29 7.60
CA PHE A 170 -8.19 -12.51 7.74
C PHE A 170 -8.89 -12.52 9.09
N GLY A 171 -10.16 -12.89 9.11
CA GLY A 171 -10.99 -12.83 10.30
C GLY A 171 -12.35 -13.49 10.08
N LYS A 172 -13.05 -13.80 11.18
CA LYS A 172 -14.37 -14.44 11.10
C LYS A 172 -15.49 -13.42 10.85
N ARG A 173 -15.46 -12.33 11.62
CA ARG A 173 -16.51 -11.29 11.62
C ARG A 173 -15.99 -9.86 11.70
N SER A 174 -14.75 -9.67 12.14
CA SER A 174 -14.15 -8.38 12.43
C SER A 174 -12.76 -8.32 11.80
N PHE A 175 -12.46 -7.21 11.14
CA PHE A 175 -11.28 -6.99 10.32
C PHE A 175 -10.72 -5.60 10.61
N SER A 176 -9.51 -5.53 11.16
CA SER A 176 -8.92 -4.26 11.59
C SER A 176 -7.69 -3.91 10.77
N THR A 177 -7.52 -2.62 10.51
CA THR A 177 -6.35 -2.02 9.86
C THR A 177 -6.04 -0.67 10.50
N ARG A 178 -4.88 -0.10 10.18
CA ARG A 178 -4.47 1.23 10.65
C ARG A 178 -3.94 2.05 9.50
N ALA A 179 -4.40 3.30 9.40
CA ALA A 179 -3.92 4.23 8.39
C ALA A 179 -3.96 5.67 8.90
N ARG A 180 -3.11 6.51 8.31
CA ARG A 180 -3.20 7.96 8.48
C ARG A 180 -4.21 8.46 7.46
N LEU A 181 -5.36 8.89 7.96
CA LEU A 181 -6.43 9.46 7.15
C LEU A 181 -6.33 10.99 7.08
N ASP A 182 -5.40 11.58 7.80
CA ASP A 182 -5.14 13.02 7.84
C ASP A 182 -3.61 13.21 7.67
N GLU A 183 -3.20 13.93 6.64
CA GLU A 183 -1.79 14.22 6.36
C GLU A 183 -1.17 15.15 7.42
N MET A 184 -1.97 16.07 7.98
CA MET A 184 -1.53 17.02 8.98
C MET A 184 -1.42 16.37 10.36
N ALA A 185 -2.28 15.39 10.65
CA ALA A 185 -2.22 14.64 11.89
C ALA A 185 -1.19 13.51 11.81
N LYS A 186 -0.24 13.50 12.78
CA LYS A 186 0.71 12.39 12.94
C LYS A 186 0.07 11.10 13.49
N LYS A 187 -1.23 11.10 13.76
CA LYS A 187 -1.94 10.01 14.41
C LYS A 187 -2.46 9.02 13.35
N GLU A 188 -2.16 7.74 13.55
CA GLU A 188 -2.85 6.67 12.82
C GLU A 188 -4.22 6.41 13.44
N HIS A 189 -5.22 6.24 12.60
CA HIS A 189 -6.57 5.83 12.99
C HIS A 189 -6.70 4.32 12.90
N GLU A 190 -7.37 3.72 13.87
CA GLU A 190 -7.80 2.32 13.81
C GLU A 190 -9.09 2.24 13.03
N ILE A 191 -9.10 1.46 11.95
CA ILE A 191 -10.28 1.22 11.12
C ILE A 191 -10.67 -0.23 11.32
N THR A 192 -11.91 -0.48 11.73
CA THR A 192 -12.44 -1.83 11.92
C THR A 192 -13.69 -1.99 11.07
N VAL A 193 -13.70 -3.04 10.26
CA VAL A 193 -14.85 -3.47 9.47
C VAL A 193 -15.41 -4.71 10.13
N GLU A 194 -16.71 -4.70 10.41
CA GLU A 194 -17.39 -5.85 10.98
C GLU A 194 -18.61 -6.21 10.14
N GLY A 195 -18.88 -7.51 10.05
CA GLY A 195 -19.97 -8.05 9.27
C GLY A 195 -20.78 -9.08 10.04
N SER A 196 -22.09 -8.95 9.99
CA SER A 196 -23.05 -9.96 10.39
C SER A 196 -23.77 -10.46 9.15
N THR A 197 -23.16 -11.42 8.44
CA THR A 197 -23.70 -11.93 7.17
C THR A 197 -24.32 -13.32 7.26
N SER A 198 -24.38 -13.90 8.46
CA SER A 198 -24.93 -15.22 8.71
C SER A 198 -25.93 -15.16 9.86
N GLY A 199 -27.00 -15.97 9.76
CA GLY A 199 -28.07 -16.02 10.74
C GLY A 199 -29.45 -15.62 10.17
N PRO A 200 -30.48 -15.54 11.02
CA PRO A 200 -31.86 -15.29 10.58
C PRO A 200 -32.16 -13.83 10.24
N ARG A 201 -31.23 -12.91 10.54
CA ARG A 201 -31.36 -11.48 10.25
C ARG A 201 -30.79 -11.18 8.87
N ASP A 202 -31.30 -10.12 8.26
CA ASP A 202 -30.72 -9.60 7.02
C ASP A 202 -29.23 -9.25 7.22
N PRO A 203 -28.34 -9.67 6.30
CA PRO A 203 -26.93 -9.34 6.33
C PRO A 203 -26.67 -7.84 6.43
N GLU A 204 -25.79 -7.49 7.36
CA GLU A 204 -25.37 -6.11 7.61
C GLU A 204 -23.86 -6.03 7.83
N MET A 205 -23.30 -4.84 7.64
CA MET A 205 -21.93 -4.52 8.01
C MET A 205 -21.83 -3.10 8.52
N TRP A 206 -20.75 -2.82 9.24
CA TRP A 206 -20.39 -1.48 9.63
C TRP A 206 -18.89 -1.27 9.58
N VAL A 207 -18.51 0.00 9.41
CA VAL A 207 -17.14 0.46 9.46
C VAL A 207 -17.02 1.43 10.61
N SER A 208 -16.06 1.17 11.48
CA SER A 208 -15.73 2.00 12.64
C SER A 208 -14.36 2.61 12.48
N VAL A 209 -14.20 3.87 12.88
CA VAL A 209 -12.91 4.56 12.96
C VAL A 209 -12.70 4.99 14.40
N ASP A 210 -11.58 4.59 15.00
CA ASP A 210 -11.25 4.79 16.42
C ASP A 210 -12.40 4.36 17.36
N GLY A 211 -13.09 3.27 17.01
CA GLY A 211 -14.22 2.71 17.76
C GLY A 211 -15.58 3.38 17.50
N ILE A 212 -15.64 4.43 16.66
CA ILE A 212 -16.88 5.13 16.31
C ILE A 212 -17.39 4.61 14.97
N VAL A 213 -18.64 4.14 14.92
CA VAL A 213 -19.28 3.68 13.68
C VAL A 213 -19.52 4.89 12.76
N VAL A 214 -18.88 4.89 11.59
CA VAL A 214 -18.99 5.95 10.58
C VAL A 214 -19.81 5.53 9.36
N VAL A 215 -19.85 4.24 9.07
CA VAL A 215 -20.70 3.65 8.00
C VAL A 215 -21.45 2.46 8.59
N HIS A 216 -22.74 2.37 8.32
CA HIS A 216 -23.57 1.22 8.68
C HIS A 216 -24.49 0.88 7.51
N VAL A 217 -24.30 -0.30 6.93
CA VAL A 217 -25.05 -0.78 5.77
C VAL A 217 -25.90 -1.98 6.18
N ARG A 218 -27.22 -1.77 6.22
CA ARG A 218 -28.22 -2.83 6.39
C ARG A 218 -28.66 -3.38 5.03
N ASN A 219 -29.24 -4.57 5.04
CA ASN A 219 -29.81 -5.23 3.86
C ASN A 219 -28.77 -5.39 2.75
N LEU A 220 -27.60 -5.93 3.09
CA LEU A 220 -26.45 -6.04 2.19
C LEU A 220 -26.74 -6.84 0.92
N HIS A 221 -27.74 -7.73 0.90
CA HIS A 221 -28.19 -8.39 -0.33
C HIS A 221 -28.52 -7.40 -1.47
N TRP A 222 -28.92 -6.18 -1.13
CA TRP A 222 -29.25 -5.12 -2.09
C TRP A 222 -28.19 -4.02 -2.18
N LYS A 223 -27.28 -3.95 -1.19
CA LYS A 223 -26.28 -2.88 -1.02
C LYS A 223 -24.85 -3.40 -0.90
N PHE A 224 -24.57 -4.57 -1.47
CA PHE A 224 -23.27 -5.23 -1.40
C PHE A 224 -22.16 -4.46 -2.11
N ARG A 225 -22.50 -3.49 -2.98
CA ARG A 225 -21.57 -2.51 -3.56
C ARG A 225 -22.10 -1.12 -3.30
N GLY A 226 -21.22 -0.20 -2.92
CA GLY A 226 -21.62 1.18 -2.67
C GLY A 226 -20.47 2.04 -2.15
N ASN A 227 -20.81 3.27 -1.81
CA ASN A 227 -19.87 4.24 -1.25
C ASN A 227 -20.59 5.23 -0.33
N GLN A 228 -19.82 5.83 0.58
CA GLN A 228 -20.26 6.87 1.49
C GLN A 228 -19.09 7.77 1.84
N THR A 229 -19.32 9.07 1.87
CA THR A 229 -18.36 10.04 2.41
C THR A 229 -18.61 10.22 3.89
N VAL A 230 -17.56 10.19 4.70
CA VAL A 230 -17.63 10.36 6.16
C VAL A 230 -16.61 11.38 6.64
N MET A 231 -16.86 11.98 7.80
CA MET A 231 -15.90 12.85 8.46
C MET A 231 -15.12 12.08 9.51
N VAL A 232 -13.79 12.10 9.42
CA VAL A 232 -12.86 11.57 10.43
C VAL A 232 -12.09 12.75 11.01
N GLY A 233 -12.48 13.19 12.21
CA GLY A 233 -11.95 14.45 12.76
C GLY A 233 -12.36 15.63 11.88
N LYS A 234 -11.39 16.23 11.20
CA LYS A 234 -11.59 17.34 10.25
C LYS A 234 -11.43 16.93 8.78
N THR A 235 -11.09 15.66 8.53
CA THR A 235 -10.80 15.19 7.17
C THR A 235 -12.00 14.45 6.61
N GLN A 236 -12.35 14.80 5.37
CA GLN A 236 -13.36 14.10 4.60
C GLN A 236 -12.73 12.82 4.03
N VAL A 237 -13.40 11.67 4.20
CA VAL A 237 -12.91 10.38 3.72
C VAL A 237 -13.99 9.70 2.88
N HIS A 238 -13.69 9.41 1.63
CA HIS A 238 -14.54 8.59 0.78
C HIS A 238 -14.29 7.11 1.10
N VAL A 239 -15.35 6.42 1.52
CA VAL A 239 -15.35 4.99 1.80
C VAL A 239 -16.13 4.28 0.69
N TYR A 240 -15.49 3.32 0.02
CA TYR A 240 -16.11 2.46 -0.98
C TYR A 240 -16.10 1.03 -0.47
N TRP A 241 -17.10 0.24 -0.84
CA TRP A 241 -17.16 -1.18 -0.51
C TRP A 241 -17.65 -2.03 -1.67
N ASP A 242 -17.09 -3.23 -1.77
CA ASP A 242 -17.63 -4.37 -2.51
C ASP A 242 -17.53 -5.62 -1.64
N VAL A 243 -18.67 -6.09 -1.15
CA VAL A 243 -18.80 -7.28 -0.31
C VAL A 243 -19.63 -8.37 -1.00
N HIS A 244 -19.69 -8.34 -2.33
CA HIS A 244 -20.39 -9.39 -3.09
C HIS A 244 -19.87 -10.80 -2.75
N ASP A 245 -18.53 -10.94 -2.71
CA ASP A 245 -17.86 -12.21 -2.45
C ASP A 245 -18.08 -12.73 -1.02
N TRP A 246 -18.42 -11.85 -0.07
CA TRP A 246 -18.81 -12.24 1.28
C TRP A 246 -20.18 -12.90 1.38
N LEU A 247 -21.07 -12.67 0.42
CA LEU A 247 -22.47 -13.09 0.46
C LEU A 247 -22.76 -14.23 -0.52
N PHE A 248 -22.15 -14.18 -1.71
CA PHE A 248 -22.58 -15.02 -2.83
C PHE A 248 -21.52 -16.02 -3.31
N LYS A 249 -20.29 -15.96 -2.80
CA LYS A 249 -19.22 -16.86 -3.25
C LYS A 249 -19.34 -18.24 -2.61
N SER A 250 -19.12 -19.27 -3.43
CA SER A 250 -19.10 -20.69 -3.02
C SER A 250 -17.69 -21.27 -3.14
N PRO A 251 -17.18 -22.04 -2.14
CA PRO A 251 -17.84 -22.34 -0.87
C PRO A 251 -17.94 -21.10 0.04
N PRO A 252 -18.89 -21.06 1.00
CA PRO A 252 -18.97 -19.99 1.99
C PRO A 252 -17.61 -19.74 2.65
N GLY A 253 -17.30 -18.48 2.98
CA GLY A 253 -16.02 -18.13 3.60
C GLY A 253 -14.82 -18.11 2.65
N SER A 254 -14.98 -18.40 1.34
CA SER A 254 -13.86 -18.32 0.37
C SER A 254 -13.66 -16.95 -0.30
N GLY A 255 -14.52 -15.98 0.04
CA GLY A 255 -14.54 -14.64 -0.56
C GLY A 255 -13.98 -13.55 0.35
N HIS A 256 -13.59 -12.43 -0.27
CA HIS A 256 -13.17 -11.22 0.44
C HIS A 256 -14.21 -10.10 0.28
N GLY A 257 -14.17 -9.16 1.21
CA GLY A 257 -14.79 -7.85 1.05
C GLY A 257 -13.69 -6.86 0.73
N LEU A 258 -13.89 -6.02 -0.27
CA LEU A 258 -13.00 -4.93 -0.62
C LEU A 258 -13.53 -3.64 -0.01
N PHE A 259 -12.69 -2.95 0.74
CA PHE A 259 -12.97 -1.61 1.27
C PHE A 259 -11.88 -0.66 0.81
N ILE A 260 -12.27 0.51 0.31
CA ILE A 260 -11.32 1.53 -0.15
C ILE A 260 -11.57 2.80 0.64
N PHE A 261 -10.51 3.35 1.22
CA PHE A 261 -10.56 4.61 1.97
C PHE A 261 -9.67 5.63 1.26
N LYS A 262 -10.27 6.74 0.85
CA LYS A 262 -9.61 7.85 0.17
C LYS A 262 -9.87 9.15 0.94
N PRO A 263 -8.90 9.62 1.74
CA PRO A 263 -8.96 10.95 2.31
C PRO A 263 -8.96 12.02 1.21
N GLU A 264 -9.75 13.06 1.42
CA GLU A 264 -9.73 14.26 0.57
C GLU A 264 -8.82 15.31 1.22
N PRO A 265 -7.92 15.96 0.45
CA PRO A 265 -7.12 17.07 0.95
C PRO A 265 -8.03 18.21 1.43
N ALA A 266 -7.69 18.84 2.56
CA ALA A 266 -8.50 19.94 3.10
C ALA A 266 -8.60 21.17 2.17
N ASP A 267 -7.70 21.30 1.19
CA ASP A 267 -7.58 22.48 0.32
C ASP A 267 -8.47 22.43 -0.94
N SER A 268 -9.21 21.35 -1.18
CA SER A 268 -10.09 21.22 -2.36
C SER A 268 -11.37 22.07 -2.31
N GLN A 269 -11.64 22.76 -1.19
CA GLN A 269 -12.87 23.56 -1.00
C GLN A 269 -12.78 25.02 -1.46
N SER A 270 -11.65 25.49 -2.00
CA SER A 270 -11.48 26.93 -2.31
C SER A 270 -11.90 27.38 -3.72
N ASP A 271 -12.27 26.50 -4.66
CA ASP A 271 -12.51 26.88 -6.07
C ASP A 271 -13.99 26.91 -6.50
N ARG A 272 -14.96 26.95 -5.58
CA ARG A 272 -16.39 26.84 -5.93
C ARG A 272 -17.32 28.02 -5.66
N GLU A 273 -16.81 29.22 -5.39
CA GLU A 273 -17.64 30.44 -5.46
C GLU A 273 -16.87 31.63 -6.02
N GLY A 274 -17.05 31.91 -7.32
CA GLY A 274 -16.36 33.02 -7.98
C GLY A 274 -16.80 33.29 -9.42
N SER A 275 -18.11 33.28 -9.70
CA SER A 275 -18.64 33.76 -10.98
C SER A 275 -19.64 34.90 -10.79
N GLY A 276 -19.19 35.97 -10.14
CA GLY A 276 -19.83 37.29 -10.17
C GLY A 276 -19.03 38.24 -11.06
N ARG A 277 -19.51 38.46 -12.28
CA ARG A 277 -18.95 39.43 -13.24
C ARG A 277 -19.08 40.86 -12.69
N GLY A 278 -18.03 41.67 -12.83
CA GLY A 278 -18.10 43.13 -12.66
C GLY A 278 -16.73 43.77 -12.95
N GLY A 279 -16.63 44.47 -14.07
CA GLY A 279 -15.39 45.06 -14.57
C GLY A 279 -14.95 46.35 -13.87
N GLY A 280 -13.72 46.77 -14.17
CA GLY A 280 -13.16 48.06 -13.79
C GLY A 280 -11.65 48.10 -13.96
N GLU A 281 -11.20 48.80 -14.99
CA GLU A 281 -9.79 49.14 -15.26
C GLU A 281 -9.23 50.08 -14.17
N ASN A 282 -8.02 49.85 -13.64
CA ASN A 282 -6.93 50.85 -13.65
C ASN A 282 -5.60 50.38 -13.02
N SER A 283 -4.51 50.74 -13.72
CA SER A 283 -3.20 51.24 -13.27
C SER A 283 -2.35 50.57 -12.16
N GLN A 284 -1.14 50.18 -12.61
CA GLN A 284 0.20 50.46 -12.07
C GLN A 284 0.71 49.80 -10.76
N ASN A 285 1.73 48.95 -10.98
CA ASN A 285 3.03 48.89 -10.30
C ASN A 285 3.07 48.55 -8.79
N SER A 286 3.56 47.36 -8.47
CA SER A 286 4.44 47.11 -7.31
C SER A 286 5.17 45.78 -7.48
N ALA A 287 6.50 45.85 -7.41
CA ALA A 287 7.40 44.72 -7.38
C ALA A 287 7.13 43.86 -6.14
N GLY A 288 6.58 42.67 -6.36
CA GLY A 288 6.56 41.58 -5.38
C GLY A 288 7.35 40.44 -5.98
N SER A 289 8.59 40.25 -5.51
CA SER A 289 9.36 39.04 -5.76
C SER A 289 8.61 37.89 -5.08
N SER A 290 7.69 37.25 -5.82
CA SER A 290 7.17 35.95 -5.46
C SER A 290 8.29 34.96 -5.68
N TYR A 291 9.01 34.66 -4.60
CA TYR A 291 9.75 33.41 -4.49
C TYR A 291 8.74 32.28 -4.68
N TYR A 292 8.58 31.82 -5.92
CA TYR A 292 8.06 30.49 -6.18
C TYR A 292 9.15 29.54 -5.67
N PRO A 293 8.92 28.75 -4.59
CA PRO A 293 9.74 27.58 -4.42
C PRO A 293 9.50 26.76 -5.68
N ALA A 294 10.56 26.35 -6.35
CA ALA A 294 10.47 25.42 -7.46
C ALA A 294 9.79 24.14 -6.95
N GLN A 295 8.46 24.07 -7.08
CA GLN A 295 7.73 22.82 -6.98
C GLN A 295 8.23 22.00 -8.16
N SER A 296 9.11 21.04 -7.86
CA SER A 296 9.42 19.95 -8.75
C SER A 296 8.10 19.43 -9.31
N GLY A 297 7.94 19.42 -10.64
CA GLY A 297 6.69 19.15 -11.36
C GLY A 297 6.16 17.71 -11.24
N PHE A 298 6.18 17.12 -10.06
CA PHE A 298 5.54 15.86 -9.74
C PHE A 298 4.28 16.16 -8.93
N PRO A 299 3.08 15.73 -9.37
CA PRO A 299 1.88 15.81 -8.56
C PRO A 299 2.10 14.99 -7.29
N ASN A 300 1.77 15.54 -6.12
CA ASN A 300 1.75 14.77 -4.88
C ASN A 300 0.66 13.70 -5.02
N PRO A 301 1.00 12.40 -5.02
CA PRO A 301 0.01 11.35 -5.19
C PRO A 301 -0.88 11.28 -3.94
N GLU A 302 -2.20 11.35 -4.16
CA GLU A 302 -3.19 11.23 -3.10
C GLU A 302 -3.14 9.84 -2.44
N PHE A 303 -3.20 9.80 -1.11
CA PHE A 303 -3.19 8.54 -0.36
C PHE A 303 -4.46 7.72 -0.60
N CYS A 304 -4.29 6.40 -0.82
CA CYS A 304 -5.39 5.46 -0.90
C CYS A 304 -5.09 4.17 -0.11
N LEU A 305 -6.04 3.74 0.71
CA LEU A 305 -6.01 2.47 1.42
C LEU A 305 -6.98 1.47 0.76
N PHE A 306 -6.48 0.27 0.45
CA PHE A 306 -7.25 -0.88 -0.02
C PHE A 306 -7.21 -1.98 1.04
N LEU A 307 -8.34 -2.30 1.64
CA LEU A 307 -8.47 -3.36 2.62
C LEU A 307 -9.23 -4.54 2.00
N TYR A 308 -8.55 -5.66 1.85
CA TYR A 308 -9.11 -6.95 1.46
C TYR A 308 -9.36 -7.77 2.72
N ALA A 309 -10.63 -7.87 3.10
CA ALA A 309 -11.07 -8.54 4.31
C ALA A 309 -11.58 -9.96 3.99
N TRP A 310 -10.73 -10.96 4.21
CA TRP A 310 -10.97 -12.36 3.87
C TRP A 310 -11.64 -13.10 5.03
N LYS A 311 -12.84 -13.63 4.78
CA LYS A 311 -13.50 -14.49 5.78
C LYS A 311 -12.74 -15.79 5.94
N VAL A 312 -12.63 -16.26 7.18
CA VAL A 312 -12.13 -17.60 7.51
C VAL A 312 -13.12 -18.26 8.47
N ASP A 313 -13.33 -19.57 8.33
CA ASP A 313 -14.30 -20.34 9.10
C ASP A 313 -13.90 -20.56 10.57
#